data_AF-A0A7V7BQX1-F1
#
_entry.id   AF-A0A7V7BQX1-F1
#
_cell.length_a   1.000
_cell.length_b   1.000
_cell.length_c   1.000
_cell.angle_alpha   90.00
_cell.angle_beta   90.00
_cell.angle_gamma   90.00
#
_symmetry.space_group_name_H-M   'P 1'
#
loop_
_entity.id
_entity.type
_entity.pdbx_description
1 polymer ?
#
loop_
_entity_poly.entity_id
_entity_poly.type
_entity_poly.pdbx_seq_one_letter_code
_entity_poly.pdbx_strand_id
1 'polypeptide(L)'
;MNLKARSNKPVLPIGRTARIACQLEALRAECCKAGFILAQQKPLNEPELEDCARLDDALAEAHRLLRSIVGRIIISRLRRRTRDGSL
;
A
#
# COMPACT_ATOMS: atom_id res chain seq x y z
N MET A 1 -43.07 -3.69 13.31
CA MET A 1 -41.89 -2.92 12.86
C MET A 1 -40.63 -3.67 13.25
N ASN A 2 -39.80 -4.09 12.29
CA ASN A 2 -38.46 -4.61 12.60
C ASN A 2 -37.54 -4.36 11.38
N LEU A 3 -37.05 -3.12 11.28
CA LEU A 3 -36.02 -2.73 10.32
C LEU A 3 -34.69 -3.29 10.83
N LYS A 4 -34.37 -4.55 10.46
CA LYS A 4 -33.00 -5.05 10.54
C LYS A 4 -32.14 -4.14 9.66
N ALA A 5 -31.41 -3.23 10.29
CA ALA A 5 -30.41 -2.40 9.64
C ALA A 5 -29.37 -3.32 8.97
N ARG A 6 -29.56 -3.60 7.67
CA ARG A 6 -28.52 -4.21 6.84
C ARG A 6 -27.39 -3.20 6.83
N SER A 7 -26.40 -3.37 7.71
CA SER A 7 -25.24 -2.50 7.76
C SER A 7 -24.52 -2.66 6.43
N ASN A 8 -24.73 -1.72 5.53
CA ASN A 8 -24.14 -1.68 4.20
C ASN A 8 -22.67 -1.25 4.39
N LYS A 9 -21.87 -2.12 5.02
CA LYS A 9 -20.48 -1.83 5.30
C LYS A 9 -19.74 -1.81 3.96
N PRO A 10 -19.07 -0.70 3.61
CA PRO A 10 -18.40 -0.59 2.33
C PRO A 10 -17.45 -1.77 2.13
N VAL A 11 -17.71 -2.56 1.08
CA VAL A 11 -16.85 -3.67 0.69
C VAL A 11 -15.66 -3.05 -0.04
N LEU A 12 -14.62 -2.70 0.71
CA LEU A 12 -13.37 -2.20 0.14
C LEU A 12 -12.84 -3.19 -0.93
N PRO A 13 -12.54 -2.75 -2.15
CA PRO A 13 -12.07 -3.66 -3.20
C PRO A 13 -10.63 -4.11 -2.88
N ILE A 14 -10.49 -5.21 -2.13
CA ILE A 14 -9.19 -5.76 -1.69
C ILE A 14 -8.25 -5.95 -2.88
N GLY A 15 -8.75 -6.47 -4.01
CA GLY A 15 -7.95 -6.64 -5.22
C GLY A 15 -7.43 -5.32 -5.81
N ARG A 16 -8.25 -4.25 -5.80
CA ARG A 16 -7.81 -2.92 -6.24
C ARG A 16 -6.78 -2.32 -5.28
N THR A 17 -6.93 -2.59 -3.98
CA THR A 17 -6.00 -2.10 -2.96
C THR A 17 -4.65 -2.84 -3.02
N ALA A 18 -4.67 -4.15 -3.27
CA ALA A 18 -3.48 -4.95 -3.52
C ALA A 18 -2.77 -4.49 -4.80
N ARG A 19 -3.52 -4.16 -5.86
CA ARG A 19 -2.95 -3.57 -7.09
C ARG A 19 -2.19 -2.27 -6.81
N ILE A 20 -2.74 -1.38 -5.99
CA ILE A 20 -2.04 -0.13 -5.60
C ILE A 20 -0.76 -0.46 -4.82
N ALA A 21 -0.77 -1.46 -3.94
CA ALA A 21 0.44 -1.88 -3.24
C ALA A 21 1.54 -2.35 -4.22
N CYS A 22 1.18 -3.16 -5.23
CA CYS A 22 2.11 -3.55 -6.29
C CYS A 22 2.61 -2.35 -7.12
N GLN A 23 1.74 -1.37 -7.38
CA GLN A 23 2.14 -0.16 -8.11
C GLN A 23 3.12 0.70 -7.31
N LEU A 24 2.94 0.80 -5.99
CA LEU A 24 3.89 1.48 -5.10
C LEU A 24 5.23 0.76 -5.07
N GLU A 25 5.23 -0.57 -5.00
CA GLU A 25 6.46 -1.36 -5.06
C GLU A 25 7.21 -1.19 -6.39
N ALA A 26 6.50 -1.20 -7.51
CA ALA A 26 7.09 -0.90 -8.82
C ALA A 26 7.67 0.52 -8.89
N LEU A 27 6.98 1.51 -8.33
CA LEU A 27 7.45 2.90 -8.31
C LEU A 27 8.72 3.06 -7.47
N ARG A 28 8.82 2.35 -6.34
CA ARG A 28 10.05 2.30 -5.54
C ARG A 28 11.23 1.74 -6.32
N ALA A 29 11.02 0.68 -7.11
CA ALA A 29 12.07 0.13 -7.96
C ALA A 29 12.60 1.16 -8.98
N GLU A 30 11.74 1.98 -9.57
CA GLU A 30 12.16 3.08 -10.45
C GLU A 30 12.88 4.19 -9.67
N CYS A 31 12.44 4.50 -8.44
CA CYS A 31 13.12 5.45 -7.56
C CYS A 31 14.55 4.98 -7.21
N CYS A 32 14.74 3.71 -6.89
CA CYS A 32 16.08 3.15 -6.65
C CYS A 32 16.98 3.23 -7.89
N LYS A 33 16.43 3.00 -9.08
CA LYS A 33 17.19 3.15 -10.34
C LYS A 33 17.62 4.60 -10.56
N ALA A 34 16.73 5.56 -10.29
CA ALA A 34 17.06 6.98 -10.36
C ALA A 34 18.18 7.33 -9.38
N GLY A 35 18.08 6.89 -8.12
CA GLY A 35 19.12 7.09 -7.11
C GLY A 35 20.46 6.48 -7.51
N PHE A 36 20.47 5.30 -8.15
CA PHE A 36 21.69 4.68 -8.67
C PHE A 36 22.34 5.52 -9.79
N ILE A 37 21.55 6.10 -10.69
CA ILE A 37 22.05 7.00 -11.74
C ILE A 37 22.62 8.28 -11.12
N LEU A 38 21.91 8.88 -10.16
CA LEU A 38 22.35 10.10 -9.46
C LEU A 38 23.68 9.87 -8.72
N ALA A 39 23.83 8.72 -8.06
CA ALA A 39 25.05 8.36 -7.33
C ALA A 39 26.28 8.17 -8.25
N GLN A 40 26.09 7.99 -9.56
CA GLN A 40 27.19 7.89 -10.52
C GLN A 40 27.62 9.23 -11.11
N GLN A 41 26.85 10.30 -10.89
CA GLN A 41 27.18 11.62 -11.43
C GLN A 41 28.49 12.16 -10.82
N LYS A 42 29.28 12.84 -11.66
CA LYS A 42 30.49 13.55 -11.25
C LYS A 42 30.47 14.96 -11.86
N PRO A 43 30.35 16.02 -11.04
CA PRO A 43 30.25 16.00 -9.58
C PRO A 43 28.94 15.36 -9.09
N LEU A 44 28.96 14.85 -7.85
CA LEU A 44 27.78 14.26 -7.21
C LEU A 44 26.72 15.36 -6.99
N ASN A 45 25.49 15.11 -7.43
CA ASN A 45 24.36 15.99 -7.15
C ASN A 45 23.68 15.57 -5.84
N GLU A 46 24.26 15.99 -4.71
CA GLU A 46 23.78 15.63 -3.36
C GLU A 46 22.30 16.01 -3.13
N PRO A 47 21.81 17.21 -3.53
CA PRO A 47 20.40 17.57 -3.36
C PRO A 47 19.43 16.62 -4.08
N GLU A 48 19.70 16.27 -5.34
CA GLU A 48 18.82 15.35 -6.08
C GLU A 48 18.85 13.94 -5.48
N LEU A 49 20.00 13.50 -4.99
CA LEU A 49 20.13 12.20 -4.32
C LEU A 49 19.35 12.16 -3.00
N GLU A 50 19.38 13.25 -2.22
CA GLU A 50 18.60 13.40 -0.99
C GLU A 50 17.09 13.39 -1.29
N ASP A 51 16.63 14.16 -2.28
CA ASP A 51 15.22 14.17 -2.68
C ASP A 51 14.75 12.79 -3.17
N CYS A 52 15.60 12.07 -3.90
CA CYS A 52 15.33 10.70 -4.32
C CYS A 52 15.21 9.73 -3.14
N ALA A 53 16.08 9.87 -2.12
CA ALA A 53 16.00 9.05 -0.91
C ALA A 53 14.71 9.33 -0.12
N ARG A 54 14.35 10.61 0.06
CA ARG A 54 13.12 11.03 0.73
C ARG A 54 11.87 10.51 0.02
N LEU A 55 11.90 10.44 -1.31
CA LEU A 55 10.81 9.87 -2.10
C LEU A 55 10.66 8.36 -1.86
N ASP A 56 11.76 7.59 -1.86
CA ASP A 56 11.67 6.14 -1.57
C ASP A 56 11.14 5.88 -0.15
N ASP A 57 11.59 6.64 0.85
CA ASP A 57 11.10 6.51 2.23
C ASP A 57 9.59 6.76 2.33
N ALA A 58 9.09 7.82 1.68
CA ALA A 58 7.66 8.12 1.64
C ALA A 58 6.85 7.00 0.96
N LEU A 59 7.36 6.46 -0.14
CA LEU A 59 6.73 5.34 -0.84
C LEU A 59 6.76 4.04 -0.03
N ALA A 60 7.84 3.78 0.71
CA ALA A 60 7.97 2.65 1.60
C ALA A 60 6.93 2.70 2.73
N GLU A 61 6.77 3.86 3.38
CA GLU A 61 5.76 4.01 4.43
C GLU A 61 4.34 3.91 3.87
N ALA A 62 4.06 4.52 2.72
CA ALA A 62 2.76 4.38 2.04
C ALA A 62 2.44 2.91 1.73
N HIS A 63 3.40 2.14 1.21
CA HIS A 63 3.24 0.72 0.93
C HIS A 63 2.99 -0.09 2.22
N ARG A 64 3.72 0.20 3.30
CA ARG A 64 3.55 -0.46 4.61
C ARG A 64 2.17 -0.21 5.20
N LEU A 65 1.72 1.05 5.20
CA LEU A 65 0.39 1.45 5.67
C LEU A 65 -0.70 0.75 4.87
N LEU A 66 -0.58 0.73 3.54
CA LEU A 66 -1.55 0.10 2.67
C LEU A 66 -1.67 -1.41 2.92
N ARG A 67 -0.54 -2.12 3.04
CA ARG A 67 -0.52 -3.55 3.38
C ARG A 67 -1.18 -3.82 4.73
N SER A 68 -0.89 -3.00 5.74
CA SER A 68 -1.50 -3.11 7.07
C SER A 68 -3.03 -2.96 7.01
N ILE A 69 -3.52 -1.95 6.29
CA ILE A 69 -4.96 -1.70 6.10
C ILE A 69 -5.61 -2.89 5.39
N VAL A 70 -5.03 -3.35 4.27
CA VAL A 70 -5.53 -4.51 3.52
C VAL A 70 -5.58 -5.76 4.39
N GLY A 71 -4.51 -6.04 5.15
CA GLY A 71 -4.45 -7.16 6.08
C GLY A 71 -5.56 -7.12 7.13
N ARG A 72 -5.79 -5.96 7.75
CA ARG A 72 -6.88 -5.76 8.73
C ARG A 72 -8.25 -6.01 8.11
N ILE A 73 -8.48 -5.56 6.87
CA ILE A 73 -9.74 -5.79 6.15
C ILE A 73 -9.94 -7.27 5.84
N ILE A 74 -8.90 -7.97 5.36
CA ILE A 74 -8.95 -9.41 5.08
C ILE A 74 -9.29 -10.19 6.35
N ILE A 75 -8.57 -9.94 7.45
CA ILE A 75 -8.83 -10.59 8.75
C ILE A 75 -10.25 -10.31 9.22
N SER A 76 -10.73 -9.06 9.09
CA SER A 76 -12.11 -8.72 9.46
C SER A 76 -13.14 -9.48 8.62
N ARG A 77 -12.87 -9.78 7.34
CA ARG A 77 -13.79 -10.55 6.49
C ARG A 77 -13.79 -12.03 6.86
N LEU A 78 -12.62 -12.61 7.09
CA LEU A 78 -12.49 -14.01 7.52
C LEU A 78 -13.26 -14.24 8.82
N ARG A 79 -13.05 -13.36 9.82
CA ARG A 79 -13.76 -13.43 11.11
C ARG A 79 -15.28 -13.30 10.98
N ARG A 80 -15.81 -12.59 9.98
CA ARG A 80 -17.26 -12.52 9.73
C ARG A 80 -17.79 -13.80 9.10
N ARG A 81 -17.12 -14.34 8.08
CA ARG A 81 -17.53 -15.62 7.46
C ARG A 81 -17.60 -16.77 8.46
N THR A 82 -16.62 -16.86 9.37
CA THR A 82 -16.64 -17.88 10.44
C THR A 82 -17.79 -17.70 11.42
N ARG A 83 -18.24 -16.46 11.64
CA ARG A 83 -19.30 -16.13 12.61
C ARG A 83 -20.71 -16.32 12.03
N ASP A 84 -20.86 -16.21 10.72
CA ASP A 84 -22.12 -16.40 9.99
C ASP A 84 -22.37 -17.87 9.59
N GLY A 85 -21.57 -18.84 10.09
CA GLY A 85 -21.82 -20.28 9.94
C GLY A 85 -21.77 -20.81 8.49
N SER A 86 -21.20 -20.05 7.55
CA SER A 86 -21.09 -20.46 6.15
C SER A 86 -19.77 -21.22 5.93
N LEU A 87 -19.74 -22.49 6.30
CA LEU A 87 -18.80 -23.50 5.80
C LEU A 87 -19.62 -24.69 5.29
#